data_AF-A0A6J4UTB7-F1
#
_entry.id   AF-A0A6J4UTB7-F1
#
_cell.length_a   1.000
_cell.length_b   1.000
_cell.length_c   1.000
_cell.angle_alpha   90.00
_cell.angle_beta   90.00
_cell.angle_gamma   90.00
#
_symmetry.space_group_name_H-M   'P 1'
#
loop_
_entity.id
_entity.type
_entity.pdbx_description
1 polymer ?
#
loop_
_entity_poly.entity_id
_entity_poly.type
_entity_poly.pdbx_seq_one_letter_code
_entity_poly.pdbx_strand_id
1 'polypeptide(L)'
;MPVRSDEILATGQEHGLSPLLDHLAATLPEGATTWQGWRVVPVHGGANNRLYRAARAGIELAVKFTVRDARDRAGREYGALLALQRAGLDLAPRPVLIERARYPQPAVVQGWLAGTVTEEPP
;
A
#
# COMPACT_ATOMS: atom_id res chain seq x y z
N MET A 1 29.73 13.70 5.79
CA MET A 1 28.78 13.22 4.77
C MET A 1 27.53 12.77 5.50
N PRO A 2 26.43 13.54 5.52
CA PRO A 2 25.21 13.07 6.17
C PRO A 2 24.59 11.98 5.29
N VAL A 3 24.30 10.84 5.91
CA VAL A 3 23.51 9.77 5.29
C VAL A 3 22.14 10.38 4.94
N ARG A 4 21.68 10.23 3.69
CA ARG A 4 20.36 10.72 3.29
C ARG A 4 19.31 9.97 4.12
N SER A 5 18.46 10.70 4.82
CA SER A 5 17.39 10.16 5.66
C SER A 5 16.45 9.20 4.93
N ASP A 6 16.42 9.27 3.60
CA ASP A 6 15.62 8.39 2.73
C ASP A 6 16.15 6.94 2.67
N GLU A 7 17.45 6.73 2.92
CA GLU A 7 18.12 5.44 2.75
C GLU A 7 17.95 4.51 3.97
N ILE A 8 17.73 5.10 5.16
CA ILE A 8 17.50 4.37 6.42
C ILE A 8 16.04 3.86 6.51
N LEU A 9 15.10 4.46 5.75
CA LEU A 9 13.68 4.11 5.81
C LEU A 9 13.30 2.88 4.95
N ALA A 10 14.12 2.48 3.97
CA ALA A 10 13.80 1.33 3.11
C ALA A 10 13.98 -0.02 3.83
N THR A 11 15.09 -0.22 4.54
CA THR A 11 15.48 -1.54 5.08
C THR A 11 14.76 -1.95 6.37
N GLY A 12 14.29 -0.98 7.17
CA GLY A 12 13.54 -1.24 8.41
C GLY A 12 12.03 -1.42 8.20
N GLN A 13 11.45 -0.82 7.16
CA GLN A 13 10.02 -0.91 6.84
C GLN A 13 9.65 -2.27 6.22
N GLU A 14 10.53 -2.84 5.40
CA GLU A 14 10.26 -4.09 4.65
C GLU A 14 10.07 -5.33 5.55
N HIS A 15 10.83 -5.42 6.65
CA HIS A 15 10.79 -6.59 7.55
C HIS A 15 9.41 -6.84 8.19
N GLY A 16 8.61 -5.79 8.41
CA GLY A 16 7.27 -5.91 8.98
C GLY A 16 6.15 -6.08 7.95
N LEU A 17 6.43 -5.83 6.67
CA LEU A 17 5.42 -5.82 5.61
C LEU A 17 5.13 -7.21 5.07
N SER A 18 6.15 -8.05 4.86
CA SER A 18 5.91 -9.41 4.35
C SER A 18 4.95 -10.21 5.25
N PRO A 19 5.15 -10.26 6.59
CA PRO A 19 4.21 -10.95 7.47
C PRO A 19 2.80 -10.34 7.45
N LEU A 20 2.68 -9.01 7.35
CA LEU A 20 1.38 -8.34 7.22
C LEU A 20 0.67 -8.74 5.92
N LEU A 21 1.37 -8.72 4.80
CA LEU A 21 0.83 -9.11 3.51
C LEU A 21 0.41 -10.58 3.49
N ASP A 22 1.21 -11.47 4.08
CA ASP A 22 0.86 -12.88 4.25
C ASP A 22 -0.43 -13.03 5.06
N HIS A 23 -0.56 -12.32 6.17
CA HIS A 23 -1.77 -12.33 7.00
C HIS A 23 -3.00 -11.81 6.24
N LEU A 24 -2.90 -10.68 5.54
CA LEU A 24 -4.01 -10.08 4.80
C LEU A 24 -4.44 -10.96 3.62
N ALA A 25 -3.48 -11.55 2.89
CA ALA A 25 -3.76 -12.45 1.78
C ALA A 25 -4.44 -13.75 2.25
N ALA A 26 -4.09 -14.26 3.43
CA ALA A 26 -4.66 -15.48 3.98
C ALA A 26 -6.05 -15.26 4.61
N THR A 27 -6.23 -14.17 5.35
CA THR A 27 -7.44 -13.96 6.17
C THR A 27 -8.49 -13.09 5.52
N LEU A 28 -8.07 -12.19 4.62
CA LEU A 28 -8.96 -11.36 3.83
C LEU A 28 -10.05 -10.65 4.67
N PRO A 29 -9.68 -9.94 5.75
CA PRO A 29 -10.63 -9.50 6.76
C PRO A 29 -11.67 -8.55 6.17
N GLU A 30 -12.93 -8.76 6.53
CA GLU A 30 -14.06 -7.91 6.09
C GLU A 30 -14.40 -6.81 7.10
N GLY A 31 -13.88 -6.91 8.33
CA GLY A 31 -14.01 -5.91 9.38
C GLY A 31 -12.66 -5.41 9.90
N ALA A 32 -12.71 -4.33 10.67
CA ALA A 32 -11.52 -3.82 11.34
C ALA A 32 -10.94 -4.86 12.32
N THR A 33 -9.63 -5.04 12.28
CA THR A 33 -8.92 -6.02 13.12
C THR A 33 -7.57 -5.49 13.59
N THR A 34 -7.00 -6.14 14.59
CA THR A 34 -5.63 -5.89 15.06
C THR A 34 -4.81 -7.16 14.93
N TRP A 35 -3.61 -7.05 14.36
CA TRP A 35 -2.71 -8.18 14.18
C TRP A 35 -1.24 -7.74 14.33
N GLN A 36 -0.51 -8.33 15.28
CA GLN A 36 0.91 -8.02 15.57
C GLN A 36 1.22 -6.51 15.68
N GLY A 37 0.32 -5.75 16.31
CA GLY A 37 0.44 -4.30 16.49
C GLY A 37 0.02 -3.47 15.27
N TRP A 38 -0.37 -4.10 14.17
CA TRP A 38 -1.06 -3.44 13.06
C TRP A 38 -2.54 -3.32 13.36
N ARG A 39 -3.09 -2.11 13.24
CA ARG A 39 -4.52 -1.90 13.09
C ARG A 39 -4.85 -1.92 11.59
N VAL A 40 -5.69 -2.86 11.18
CA VAL A 40 -6.11 -3.04 9.79
C VAL A 40 -7.59 -2.69 9.68
N VAL A 41 -7.93 -1.82 8.73
CA VAL A 41 -9.30 -1.45 8.42
C VAL A 41 -9.54 -1.65 6.93
N PRO A 42 -10.49 -2.51 6.51
CA PRO A 42 -10.87 -2.60 5.12
C PRO A 42 -11.49 -1.27 4.66
N VAL A 43 -11.13 -0.85 3.45
CA VAL A 43 -11.64 0.36 2.81
C VAL A 43 -12.56 -0.06 1.67
N HIS A 44 -13.84 0.23 1.83
CA HIS A 44 -14.87 -0.08 0.85
C HIS A 44 -15.06 1.07 -0.15
N GLY A 45 -15.69 0.80 -1.29
CA GLY A 45 -15.96 1.80 -2.35
C GLY A 45 -15.17 1.59 -3.64
N GLY A 46 -14.23 0.63 -3.68
CA GLY A 46 -13.55 0.23 -4.91
C GLY A 46 -14.19 -1.00 -5.56
N ALA A 47 -14.53 -0.94 -6.85
CA ALA A 47 -15.20 -2.05 -7.54
C ALA A 47 -14.30 -3.27 -7.85
N ASN A 48 -12.97 -3.11 -7.84
CA ASN A 48 -12.07 -4.08 -8.46
C ASN A 48 -10.87 -4.51 -7.59
N ASN A 49 -10.71 -3.97 -6.39
CA ASN A 49 -9.52 -4.23 -5.56
C ASN A 49 -9.92 -4.37 -4.10
N ARG A 50 -9.20 -5.21 -3.35
CA ARG A 50 -9.29 -5.22 -1.89
C ARG A 50 -8.29 -4.19 -1.36
N LEU A 51 -8.78 -3.20 -0.63
CA LEU A 51 -7.98 -2.13 -0.08
C LEU A 51 -8.07 -2.15 1.44
N TYR A 52 -6.91 -2.01 2.09
CA TYR A 52 -6.80 -1.94 3.54
C TYR A 52 -6.00 -0.70 3.93
N ARG A 53 -6.46 0.02 4.94
CA ARG A 53 -5.61 0.93 5.72
C ARG A 53 -4.94 0.11 6.82
N ALA A 54 -3.61 0.10 6.85
CA ALA A 54 -2.82 -0.56 7.87
C ALA A 54 -1.99 0.48 8.63
N ALA A 55 -2.14 0.53 9.96
CA ALA A 55 -1.43 1.48 10.81
C ALA A 55 -0.66 0.78 11.93
N ARG A 56 0.60 1.16 12.16
CA ARG A 56 1.44 0.67 13.26
C ARG A 56 2.50 1.70 13.63
N ALA A 57 2.64 2.01 14.92
CA ALA A 57 3.73 2.84 15.47
C ALA A 57 4.00 4.14 14.69
N GLY A 58 2.94 4.88 14.34
CA GLY A 58 3.04 6.16 13.61
C GLY A 58 3.19 6.04 12.10
N ILE A 59 3.27 4.82 11.56
CA ILE A 59 3.25 4.55 10.12
C ILE A 59 1.83 4.20 9.71
N GLU A 60 1.35 4.79 8.62
CA GLU A 60 0.08 4.45 8.00
C GLU A 60 0.26 4.15 6.51
N LEU A 61 -0.30 3.03 6.08
CA LEU A 61 -0.15 2.48 4.74
C LEU A 61 -1.50 2.13 4.14
N ALA A 62 -1.59 2.27 2.83
CA ALA A 62 -2.59 1.60 2.01
C ALA A 62 -1.99 0.30 1.47
N VAL A 63 -2.65 -0.83 1.71
CA VAL A 63 -2.34 -2.14 1.11
C VAL A 63 -3.45 -2.50 0.14
N LYS A 64 -3.10 -2.65 -1.14
CA LYS A 64 -4.05 -2.89 -2.21
C LYS A 64 -3.76 -4.19 -2.92
N PHE A 65 -4.65 -5.17 -2.80
CA PHE A 65 -4.63 -6.39 -3.62
C PHE A 65 -5.44 -6.16 -4.89
N THR A 66 -4.77 -6.30 -6.02
CA THR A 66 -5.33 -6.01 -7.34
C THR A 66 -5.68 -7.28 -8.10
N VAL A 67 -6.69 -7.20 -8.96
CA VAL A 67 -6.99 -8.31 -9.89
C VAL A 67 -5.78 -8.58 -10.77
N ARG A 68 -5.40 -9.87 -10.85
CA ARG A 68 -4.39 -10.36 -11.79
C ARG A 68 -5.01 -10.48 -13.18
N ASP A 69 -4.59 -9.62 -14.10
CA ASP A 69 -4.99 -9.67 -15.50
C ASP A 69 -3.84 -9.21 -16.42
N ALA A 70 -4.03 -9.36 -17.73
CA ALA A 70 -3.03 -9.00 -18.74
C ALA A 70 -2.65 -7.50 -18.76
N ARG A 71 -3.38 -6.63 -18.03
CA ARG A 71 -3.11 -5.19 -17.99
C ARG A 71 -2.04 -4.81 -16.97
N ASP A 72 -1.55 -5.75 -16.17
CA ASP A 72 -0.56 -5.53 -15.11
C ASP A 72 -0.92 -4.32 -14.21
N ARG A 73 -2.14 -4.34 -13.65
CA ARG A 73 -2.70 -3.20 -12.94
C ARG A 73 -1.83 -2.73 -11.78
N ALA A 74 -1.38 -3.65 -10.92
CA ALA A 74 -0.46 -3.33 -9.83
C ALA A 74 0.85 -2.73 -10.35
N GLY A 75 1.42 -3.29 -11.41
CA GLY A 75 2.66 -2.80 -11.98
C GLY A 75 2.55 -1.38 -12.52
N ARG A 76 1.45 -1.08 -13.23
CA ARG A 76 1.18 0.25 -13.75
C ARG A 76 0.95 1.27 -12.64
N GLU A 77 0.21 0.89 -11.60
CA GLU A 77 -0.03 1.75 -10.43
C GLU A 77 1.28 2.09 -9.71
N TYR A 78 2.06 1.08 -9.35
CA TYR A 78 3.36 1.30 -8.70
C TYR A 78 4.34 2.08 -9.58
N GLY A 79 4.37 1.80 -10.88
CA GLY A 79 5.19 2.54 -11.84
C GLY A 79 4.81 4.02 -11.94
N ALA A 80 3.51 4.34 -11.92
CA ALA A 80 3.03 5.72 -11.92
C ALA A 80 3.43 6.46 -10.63
N LEU A 81 3.28 5.82 -9.46
CA LEU A 81 3.71 6.40 -8.17
C LEU A 81 5.22 6.67 -8.16
N LEU A 82 6.02 5.72 -8.64
CA LEU A 82 7.47 5.91 -8.77
C LEU A 82 7.82 7.05 -9.71
N ALA A 83 7.12 7.21 -10.83
CA ALA A 83 7.35 8.30 -11.76
C ALA A 83 7.08 9.67 -11.12
N LEU A 84 5.97 9.80 -10.38
CA LEU A 84 5.62 11.04 -9.67
C LEU A 84 6.63 11.36 -8.56
N GLN A 85 7.03 10.37 -7.76
CA GLN A 85 8.05 10.56 -6.73
C GLN A 85 9.39 10.98 -7.34
N ARG A 86 9.82 10.37 -8.45
CA ARG A 86 11.07 10.72 -9.16
C ARG A 86 11.02 12.11 -9.78
N ALA A 87 9.83 12.58 -10.17
CA ALA A 87 9.63 13.95 -10.63
C ALA A 87 9.62 14.98 -9.49
N GLY A 88 9.68 14.54 -8.23
CA GLY A 88 9.61 15.42 -7.05
C GLY A 88 8.22 16.03 -6.84
N LEU A 89 7.18 15.43 -7.42
CA LEU A 89 5.80 15.91 -7.30
C LEU A 89 5.13 15.34 -6.06
N ASP A 90 4.75 16.22 -5.13
CA ASP A 90 3.99 15.87 -3.93
C ASP A 90 2.47 15.85 -4.21
N LEU A 91 2.09 15.06 -5.22
CA LEU A 91 0.71 14.95 -5.72
C LEU A 91 0.13 13.53 -5.57
N ALA A 92 0.93 12.59 -5.07
CA ALA A 92 0.55 11.19 -4.94
C ALA A 92 1.16 10.56 -3.68
N PRO A 93 0.56 9.47 -3.17
CA PRO A 93 1.12 8.77 -2.03
C PRO A 93 2.54 8.25 -2.33
N ARG A 94 3.41 8.23 -1.32
CA ARG A 94 4.74 7.66 -1.45
C ARG A 94 4.63 6.15 -1.77
N PRO A 95 5.22 5.64 -2.87
CA PRO A 95 5.29 4.20 -3.10
C PRO A 95 6.19 3.55 -2.06
N VAL A 96 5.79 2.37 -1.58
CA VAL A 96 6.56 1.60 -0.58
C VAL A 96 7.00 0.26 -1.15
N LEU A 97 6.07 -0.55 -1.65
CA LEU A 97 6.36 -1.90 -2.13
C LEU A 97 5.42 -2.32 -3.25
N ILE A 98 5.92 -3.17 -4.14
CA ILE A 98 5.08 -3.99 -5.02
C ILE A 98 5.46 -5.47 -4.85
N GLU A 99 4.46 -6.33 -4.66
CA GLU A 99 4.61 -7.78 -4.64
C GLU A 99 3.75 -8.39 -5.75
N ARG A 100 4.41 -9.01 -6.74
CA ARG A 100 3.77 -9.47 -8.00
C ARG A 100 3.52 -10.96 -8.06
N ALA A 101 4.26 -11.75 -7.28
CA ALA A 101 4.41 -13.18 -7.51
C ALA A 101 3.88 -14.02 -6.34
N ARG A 102 4.11 -13.60 -5.10
CA ARG A 102 3.83 -14.43 -3.91
C ARG A 102 2.35 -14.73 -3.70
N TYR A 103 1.45 -13.83 -4.11
CA TYR A 103 0.01 -13.94 -3.82
C TYR A 103 -0.83 -14.11 -5.11
N PRO A 104 -2.02 -14.74 -5.02
CA PRO A 104 -2.95 -14.84 -6.15
C PRO A 104 -3.26 -13.47 -6.78
N GLN A 105 -3.45 -12.45 -5.93
CA GLN A 105 -3.64 -11.06 -6.31
C GLN A 105 -2.35 -10.27 -6.03
N PRO A 106 -1.74 -9.61 -7.03
CA PRO A 106 -0.61 -8.72 -6.80
C PRO A 106 -0.94 -7.61 -5.80
N ALA A 107 0.00 -7.29 -4.92
CA ALA A 107 -0.16 -6.27 -3.89
C ALA A 107 0.68 -5.02 -4.20
N VAL A 108 0.10 -3.84 -3.98
CA VAL A 108 0.79 -2.56 -3.95
C VAL A 108 0.65 -1.98 -2.55
N VAL A 109 1.77 -1.52 -1.99
CA VAL A 109 1.83 -0.82 -0.71
C VAL A 109 2.33 0.59 -0.95
N GLN A 110 1.61 1.56 -0.39
CA GLN A 110 1.93 2.98 -0.48
C GLN A 110 1.57 3.68 0.83
N GLY A 111 2.05 4.91 1.02
CA GLY A 111 1.64 5.75 2.15
C GLY A 111 0.12 5.96 2.17
N TRP A 112 -0.46 6.04 3.37
CA TRP A 112 -1.86 6.46 3.49
C TRP A 112 -1.98 7.97 3.27
N LEU A 113 -2.86 8.39 2.36
CA LEU A 113 -3.26 9.80 2.24
C LEU A 113 -4.51 10.02 3.10
N ALA A 114 -4.38 10.83 4.14
CA ALA A 114 -5.54 11.29 4.90
C ALA A 114 -6.32 12.30 4.06
N GLY A 115 -7.61 12.07 3.90
CA GLY A 115 -8.49 12.96 3.18
C GLY A 115 -9.93 12.47 3.17
N THR A 116 -10.84 13.39 2.87
CA THR A 116 -12.25 13.08 2.62
C THR A 116 -12.42 12.85 1.13
N VAL A 117 -12.92 11.68 0.74
CA VAL A 117 -13.35 11.45 -0.65
C VAL A 117 -14.64 12.23 -0.87
N THR A 118 -14.63 13.17 -1.82
CA THR A 118 -15.83 13.86 -2.27
C THR A 118 -16.47 13.07 -3.40
N GLU A 119 -17.80 13.11 -3.49
CA GLU A 119 -18.56 12.51 -4.60
C GLU A 119 -18.40 13.31 -5.91
N GLU A 120 -17.91 14.55 -5.82
CA GLU A 120 -17.65 15.40 -6.97
C GLU A 120 -16.43 14.88 -7.76
N PRO A 121 -16.56 14.63 -9.08
CA PRO A 121 -15.41 14.33 -9.91
C PRO A 121 -14.50 15.56 -10.02
N PRO A 122 -13.17 15.37 -10.13
CA PRO A 122 -12.22 16.46 -10.40
C PRO A 122 -12.41 17.09 -11.78
#